data_AF-A0A972AAL6-F1
#
_entry.id   AF-A0A972AAL6-F1
#
_cell.length_a   1.000
_cell.length_b   1.000
_cell.length_c   1.000
_cell.angle_alpha   90.00
_cell.angle_beta   90.00
_cell.angle_gamma   90.00
#
_symmetry.space_group_name_H-M   'P 1'
#
loop_
_entity.id
_entity.type
_entity.pdbx_description
1 polymer ?
#
loop_
_entity_poly.entity_id
_entity_poly.type
_entity_poly.pdbx_seq_one_letter_code
_entity_poly.pdbx_strand_id
1 'polypeptide(L)'
;MNCLQIMAIRVEQRESTAIEVQKTLTEYGCAISVRLGLHNNVLDKCSPKGLLILQLCSELKVSKELEHKLNLIDGVKAKLVDLSE
;
A
#
# COMPACT_ATOMS: atom_id res chain seq x y z
N MET A 1 14.52 11.96 -7.67
CA MET A 1 13.74 11.58 -6.48
C MET A 1 12.43 12.35 -6.52
N ASN A 2 11.30 11.64 -6.54
CA ASN A 2 9.95 12.20 -6.70
C ASN A 2 9.13 11.89 -5.45
N CYS A 3 8.60 12.92 -4.77
CA CYS A 3 7.74 12.77 -3.58
C CYS A 3 6.24 12.99 -3.86
N LEU A 4 5.84 13.17 -5.13
CA LEU A 4 4.46 13.38 -5.59
C LEU A 4 3.80 12.06 -6.02
N GLN A 5 4.25 10.94 -5.47
CA GLN A 5 3.73 9.62 -5.79
C GLN A 5 2.82 9.13 -4.68
N ILE A 6 1.61 8.72 -5.05
CA ILE A 6 0.61 8.16 -4.14
C ILE A 6 0.35 6.71 -4.54
N MET A 7 0.43 5.81 -3.57
CA MET A 7 0.04 4.42 -3.77
C MET A 7 -1.20 4.09 -2.93
N ALA A 8 -2.24 3.60 -3.60
CA ALA A 8 -3.43 3.08 -2.97
C ALA A 8 -3.39 1.55 -2.94
N ILE A 9 -3.57 0.97 -1.77
CA ILE A 9 -3.44 -0.47 -1.52
C ILE A 9 -4.70 -0.97 -0.83
N ARG A 10 -5.36 -1.93 -1.44
CA ARG A 10 -6.49 -2.65 -0.87
C ARG A 10 -6.02 -4.02 -0.39
N VAL A 11 -6.39 -4.37 0.83
CA VAL A 11 -6.01 -5.65 1.46
C VAL A 11 -7.28 -6.41 1.84
N GLU A 12 -7.46 -7.63 1.34
CA GLU A 12 -8.48 -8.58 1.77
C GLU A 12 -7.92 -9.51 2.86
N GLN A 13 -8.81 -10.16 3.63
CA GLN A 13 -8.46 -11.22 4.61
C GLN A 13 -7.28 -10.86 5.52
N ARG A 14 -7.51 -9.87 6.37
CA ARG A 14 -6.48 -9.14 7.14
C ARG A 14 -5.53 -10.01 7.98
N GLU A 15 -5.91 -11.18 8.45
CA GLU A 15 -5.06 -11.93 9.40
C GLU A 15 -3.81 -12.53 8.77
N SER A 16 -3.94 -13.24 7.64
CA SER A 16 -2.79 -13.84 6.94
C SER A 16 -2.04 -12.83 6.07
N THR A 17 -2.80 -12.00 5.34
CA THR A 17 -2.23 -11.08 4.34
C THR A 17 -1.52 -9.87 4.97
N ALA A 18 -1.92 -9.44 6.18
CA ALA A 18 -1.32 -8.25 6.79
C ALA A 18 0.16 -8.43 7.16
N ILE A 19 0.59 -9.63 7.54
CA ILE A 19 1.98 -9.90 7.93
C ILE A 19 2.89 -9.71 6.70
N GLU A 20 2.50 -10.28 5.57
CA GLU A 20 3.28 -10.20 4.34
C GLU A 20 3.34 -8.77 3.80
N VAL A 21 2.19 -8.08 3.77
CA VAL A 21 2.13 -6.66 3.41
C VAL A 21 3.03 -5.83 4.32
N GLN A 22 2.96 -6.04 5.65
CA GLN A 22 3.78 -5.30 6.59
C GLN A 22 5.27 -5.54 6.37
N LYS A 23 5.68 -6.79 6.10
CA LYS A 23 7.06 -7.13 5.78
C LYS A 23 7.53 -6.40 4.52
N THR A 24 6.74 -6.43 3.44
CA THR A 24 7.06 -5.68 2.21
C THR A 24 7.16 -4.18 2.47
N LEU A 25 6.25 -3.58 3.22
CA LEU A 25 6.33 -2.15 3.53
C LEU A 25 7.56 -1.80 4.38
N THR A 26 7.98 -2.68 5.29
CA THR A 26 9.21 -2.49 6.08
C THR A 26 10.45 -2.56 5.20
N GLU A 27 10.51 -3.48 4.22
CA GLU A 27 11.61 -3.56 3.24
C GLU A 27 11.77 -2.26 2.42
N TYR A 28 10.67 -1.58 2.14
CA TYR A 28 10.64 -0.33 1.38
C TYR A 28 10.51 0.92 2.26
N GLY A 29 10.76 0.82 3.56
CA GLY A 29 10.51 1.89 4.53
C GLY A 29 11.19 3.22 4.18
N CYS A 30 12.40 3.19 3.58
CA CYS A 30 13.11 4.40 3.17
C CYS A 30 12.42 5.17 2.04
N ALA A 31 11.56 4.52 1.24
CA ALA A 31 10.79 5.14 0.16
C ALA A 31 9.44 5.69 0.64
N ILE A 32 8.98 5.33 1.84
CA ILE A 32 7.63 5.66 2.32
C ILE A 32 7.72 6.88 3.24
N SER A 33 7.12 8.00 2.81
CA SER A 33 7.04 9.22 3.61
C SER A 33 5.81 9.24 4.52
N VAL A 34 4.69 8.65 4.06
CA VAL A 34 3.43 8.57 4.82
C VAL A 34 2.82 7.19 4.64
N ARG A 35 2.27 6.63 5.72
CA ARG A 35 1.49 5.39 5.74
C ARG A 35 0.18 5.62 6.48
N LEU A 36 -0.93 5.70 5.75
CA LEU A 36 -2.28 5.92 6.31
C LEU A 36 -3.16 4.69 6.13
N GLY A 37 -3.50 4.02 7.23
CA GLY A 37 -4.46 2.91 7.25
C GLY A 37 -5.88 3.40 7.47
N LEU A 38 -6.79 3.02 6.58
CA LEU A 38 -8.21 3.35 6.59
C LEU A 38 -9.03 2.06 6.78
N HIS A 39 -9.94 2.08 7.75
CA HIS A 39 -10.86 0.98 8.04
C HIS A 39 -12.30 1.49 8.05
N ASN A 40 -13.18 0.85 7.29
CA ASN A 40 -14.61 1.21 7.27
C ASN A 40 -15.35 0.52 8.42
N ASN A 41 -15.69 1.29 9.46
CA ASN A 41 -16.61 0.89 10.52
C ASN A 41 -18.04 1.31 10.20
N VAL A 42 -18.55 0.95 9.02
CA VAL A 42 -19.94 1.24 8.68
C VAL A 42 -20.82 0.13 9.25
N LEU A 43 -21.42 0.41 10.42
CA LEU A 43 -22.60 -0.27 10.98
C LEU A 43 -22.47 -1.81 11.09
N ASP A 44 -21.92 -2.28 12.23
CA ASP A 44 -22.02 -3.66 12.74
C ASP A 44 -21.55 -4.83 11.85
N LYS A 45 -20.95 -4.55 10.70
CA LYS A 45 -20.26 -5.56 9.88
C LYS A 45 -18.83 -5.14 9.63
N CYS A 46 -17.89 -5.76 10.36
CA CYS A 46 -16.47 -5.68 10.04
C CYS A 46 -16.27 -6.12 8.59
N SER A 47 -16.05 -5.17 7.68
CA SER A 47 -15.64 -5.51 6.33
C SER A 47 -14.26 -6.15 6.40
N PRO A 48 -14.05 -7.33 5.80
CA PRO A 48 -12.74 -8.00 5.79
C PRO A 48 -11.71 -7.27 4.90
N LYS A 49 -12.05 -6.09 4.38
CA LYS A 49 -11.26 -5.29 3.46
C LYS A 49 -10.72 -4.05 4.16
N GLY A 50 -9.41 -3.84 4.10
CA GLY A 50 -8.72 -2.63 4.51
C GLY A 50 -8.26 -1.80 3.32
N LEU A 51 -8.13 -0.50 3.52
CA LEU A 51 -7.51 0.43 2.57
C LEU A 51 -6.27 1.03 3.22
N LEU A 52 -5.19 1.13 2.46
CA LEU A 52 -3.94 1.74 2.88
C LEU A 52 -3.50 2.72 1.80
N ILE A 53 -3.15 3.94 2.20
CA ILE A 53 -2.61 4.96 1.31
C ILE A 53 -1.17 5.24 1.73
N LEU A 54 -0.26 5.24 0.76
CA LEU A 54 1.13 5.62 0.96
C LEU A 54 1.46 6.87 0.17
N GLN A 55 2.23 7.78 0.78
CA GLN A 55 3.03 8.73 0.02
C GLN A 55 4.42 8.15 -0.14
N LEU A 56 4.90 8.10 -1.37
CA LEU A 56 6.23 7.61 -1.71
C LEU A 56 7.13 8.77 -2.12
N CYS A 57 8.32 8.82 -1.53
CA CYS A 57 9.40 9.67 -2.01
C CYS A 57 10.59 8.81 -2.47
N SER A 58 10.60 8.46 -3.74
CA SER A 58 11.64 7.61 -4.32
C SER A 58 11.76 7.82 -5.84
N GLU A 59 12.56 6.98 -6.50
CA GLU A 59 12.54 6.91 -7.96
C GLU A 59 11.33 6.11 -8.43
N LEU A 60 10.75 6.47 -9.59
CA LEU A 60 9.59 5.76 -10.15
C LEU A 60 9.81 4.25 -10.28
N LYS A 61 11.04 3.82 -10.56
CA LYS A 61 11.40 2.40 -10.61
C LYS A 61 11.16 1.70 -9.26
N VAL A 62 11.59 2.30 -8.16
CA VAL A 62 11.43 1.76 -6.80
C VAL A 62 9.94 1.69 -6.44
N SER A 63 9.17 2.75 -6.72
CA SER A 63 7.73 2.77 -6.49
C SER A 63 6.97 1.71 -7.30
N LYS A 64 7.37 1.46 -8.55
CA LYS A 64 6.81 0.39 -9.39
C LYS A 64 7.20 -1.02 -8.93
N GLU A 65 8.42 -1.21 -8.45
CA GLU A 65 8.85 -2.48 -7.86
C GLU A 65 8.05 -2.80 -6.58
N LEU A 66 7.81 -1.81 -5.73
CA LEU A 66 6.93 -1.94 -4.57
C LEU A 66 5.49 -2.28 -4.99
N GLU A 67 4.93 -1.59 -5.99
CA GLU A 67 3.60 -1.89 -6.53
C GLU A 67 3.51 -3.34 -7.01
N HIS A 68 4.52 -3.80 -7.75
CA HIS A 68 4.57 -5.15 -8.29
C HIS A 68 4.63 -6.18 -7.16
N LYS A 69 5.55 -6.03 -6.21
CA LYS A 69 5.67 -6.94 -5.06
C LYS A 69 4.38 -7.04 -4.24
N LEU A 70 3.73 -5.91 -3.98
CA LEU A 70 2.45 -5.91 -3.26
C LEU A 70 1.36 -6.65 -4.02
N ASN A 71 1.31 -6.53 -5.36
CA ASN A 71 0.33 -7.24 -6.18
C ASN A 71 0.62 -8.75 -6.36
N LEU A 72 1.78 -9.25 -5.93
CA LEU A 72 2.08 -10.69 -5.87
C LEU A 72 1.49 -11.35 -4.62
N ILE A 73 1.14 -10.57 -3.60
CA ILE A 73 0.53 -11.06 -2.37
C ILE A 73 -0.95 -11.34 -2.62
N ASP A 74 -1.40 -12.55 -2.30
CA ASP A 74 -2.81 -12.92 -2.46
C ASP A 74 -3.73 -12.05 -1.60
N GLY A 75 -4.85 -11.63 -2.18
CA GLY A 75 -5.79 -10.70 -1.54
C GLY A 75 -5.33 -9.24 -1.52
N VAL A 76 -4.20 -8.87 -2.14
CA VAL A 76 -3.73 -7.48 -2.23
C VAL A 76 -3.95 -6.90 -3.62
N LYS A 77 -4.35 -5.63 -3.67
CA LYS A 77 -4.36 -4.85 -4.91
C LYS A 77 -3.75 -3.48 -4.66
N ALA A 78 -2.60 -3.22 -5.26
CA ALA A 78 -1.90 -1.95 -5.20
C ALA A 78 -1.99 -1.20 -6.54
N LYS A 79 -2.14 0.13 -6.46
CA LYS A 79 -2.13 1.04 -7.60
C LYS A 79 -1.28 2.26 -7.30
N LEU A 80 -0.28 2.51 -8.14
CA LEU A 80 0.55 3.70 -8.11
C LEU A 80 -0.04 4.81 -8.99
N VAL A 81 -0.08 6.02 -8.45
CA VAL A 81 -0.37 7.25 -9.18
C VAL A 81 0.84 8.16 -9.03
N ASP A 82 1.41 8.56 -10.16
CA ASP A 82 2.46 9.58 -10.19
C ASP A 82 1.83 10.93 -10.56
N LEU A 83 2.05 11.94 -9.73
CA LEU A 83 1.50 13.30 -9.89
C LEU A 83 2.59 14.33 -10.21
N SER A 84 3.80 13.91 -10.61
CA SER A 84 4.88 14.84 -10.96
C SER A 84 4.79 15.46 -12.37
N GLU A 85 3.62 15.37 -13.01
CA GLU A 85 3.33 15.99 -14.31
C GLU A 85 2.88 17.45 -14.17
#